data_AF-A0A0B4GC43-F1
#
_entry.id   AF-A0A0B4GC43-F1
#
_cell.length_a   1.000
_cell.length_b   1.000
_cell.length_c   1.000
_cell.angle_alpha   90.00
_cell.angle_beta   90.00
_cell.angle_gamma   90.00
#
_symmetry.space_group_name_H-M   'P 1'
#
loop_
_entity.id
_entity.type
_entity.pdbx_description
1 polymer ?
#
loop_
_entity_poly.entity_id
_entity_poly.type
_entity_poly.pdbx_seq_one_letter_code
_entity_poly.pdbx_strand_id
1 'polypeptide(L)'
;MHSTRQTDVCIAIDFGTTFTGVAWMAPTGPDSSIHVLPGDPIAQKFPTILAKHEPGKWGSDCQNMYEEDKWRAFKIYLDQAQLRKAHECGVSWAPDSADRALKIAKDYLGHLHDHIRRHLPASASTIDQFEINPFSHKSWRDCKIDFIFSVPTTWDWGQRAAFRDIVKKAGFGRERNHQIILGLTEAEAASVYALCMRKDGSFSKNDTILSIDMGGGTTDIAFVEVEALEPHKIKLLQQVKGVDSGSMWIDKDFERFAADELGGSQNAQLKRISHEMSQGNPFQGKKVTLGIPDQLNMLEIPIPRNGEN
;
A
#
# COMPACT_ATOMS: atom_id res chain seq x y z
N MET A 1 -17.79 22.83 -18.20
CA MET A 1 -17.07 22.30 -19.37
C MET A 1 -16.36 21.03 -18.94
N HIS A 2 -16.99 19.86 -19.13
CA HIS A 2 -16.34 18.58 -18.85
C HIS A 2 -15.30 18.32 -19.94
N SER A 3 -14.02 18.24 -19.54
CA SER A 3 -12.91 17.93 -20.44
C SER A 3 -13.12 16.54 -21.07
N THR A 4 -13.23 16.49 -22.40
CA THR A 4 -13.33 15.30 -23.26
C THR A 4 -12.00 14.52 -23.37
N ARG A 5 -11.17 14.54 -22.33
CA ARG A 5 -9.87 13.86 -22.33
C ARG A 5 -10.11 12.36 -22.15
N GLN A 6 -10.07 11.63 -23.25
CA GLN A 6 -10.05 10.16 -23.25
C GLN A 6 -8.70 9.67 -22.69
N THR A 7 -8.73 8.94 -21.58
CA THR A 7 -7.56 8.39 -20.87
C THR A 7 -7.04 7.14 -21.55
N ASP A 8 -5.73 7.07 -21.79
CA ASP A 8 -5.09 5.91 -22.40
C ASP A 8 -4.86 4.80 -21.36
N VAL A 9 -4.39 5.18 -20.17
CA VAL A 9 -4.06 4.25 -19.07
C VAL A 9 -4.49 4.82 -17.73
N CYS A 10 -5.20 4.03 -16.95
CA CYS A 10 -5.44 4.29 -15.54
C CYS A 10 -4.45 3.48 -14.70
N ILE A 11 -3.78 4.12 -13.75
CA ILE A 11 -2.87 3.46 -12.81
C ILE A 11 -3.38 3.76 -11.40
N ALA A 12 -3.95 2.76 -10.74
CA ALA A 12 -4.45 2.83 -9.38
C ALA A 12 -3.35 2.45 -8.38
N ILE A 13 -3.17 3.26 -7.34
CA ILE A 13 -2.10 3.12 -6.35
C ILE A 13 -2.72 3.17 -4.96
N ASP A 14 -2.60 2.07 -4.23
CA ASP A 14 -2.91 1.98 -2.81
C ASP A 14 -1.59 2.15 -2.04
N PHE A 15 -1.26 3.40 -1.69
CA PHE A 15 -0.07 3.70 -0.88
C PHE A 15 -0.35 3.29 0.56
N GLY A 16 -0.10 2.04 0.93
CA GLY A 16 -0.38 1.49 2.26
C GLY A 16 0.74 1.72 3.28
N THR A 17 0.47 1.37 4.54
CA THR A 17 1.44 1.53 5.63
C THR A 17 2.60 0.54 5.56
N THR A 18 2.31 -0.71 5.23
CA THR A 18 3.28 -1.81 5.16
C THR A 18 3.64 -2.17 3.72
N PHE A 19 2.64 -2.17 2.84
CA PHE A 19 2.80 -2.47 1.42
C PHE A 19 2.00 -1.48 0.58
N THR A 20 2.52 -1.18 -0.61
CA THR A 20 1.87 -0.36 -1.61
C THR A 20 1.45 -1.24 -2.78
N GLY A 21 0.15 -1.23 -3.09
CA GLY A 21 -0.41 -1.93 -4.25
C GLY A 21 -0.42 -1.04 -5.48
N VAL A 22 -0.14 -1.63 -6.65
CA VAL A 22 -0.27 -0.94 -7.94
C VAL A 22 -1.07 -1.82 -8.88
N ALA A 23 -2.14 -1.27 -9.43
CA ALA A 23 -2.93 -1.88 -10.47
C ALA A 23 -3.09 -0.91 -11.64
N TRP A 24 -3.38 -1.44 -12.83
CA TRP A 24 -3.56 -0.63 -14.02
C TRP A 24 -4.56 -1.26 -14.97
N MET A 25 -5.12 -0.43 -15.85
CA MET A 25 -5.99 -0.87 -16.94
C MET A 25 -5.92 0.13 -18.10
N ALA A 26 -6.28 -0.32 -19.30
CA ALA A 26 -6.46 0.53 -20.47
C ALA A 26 -7.97 0.71 -20.74
N PRO A 27 -8.61 1.83 -20.35
CA PRO A 27 -10.07 1.98 -20.42
C PRO A 27 -10.67 1.85 -21.83
N THR A 28 -9.85 2.13 -22.84
CA THR A 28 -10.24 2.10 -24.26
C THR A 28 -9.67 0.89 -25.00
N GLY A 29 -8.99 0.00 -24.28
CA GLY A 29 -8.45 -1.24 -24.84
C GLY A 29 -9.54 -2.30 -25.06
N PRO A 30 -9.22 -3.35 -25.84
CA PRO A 30 -10.11 -4.49 -26.06
C PRO A 30 -10.25 -5.32 -24.78
N ASP A 31 -9.21 -5.32 -23.94
CA ASP A 31 -9.22 -5.85 -22.59
C ASP A 31 -9.43 -4.69 -21.60
N SER A 32 -10.56 -4.71 -20.89
CA SER A 32 -10.89 -3.76 -19.83
C SER A 32 -10.63 -4.36 -18.43
N SER A 33 -9.85 -5.45 -18.38
CA SER A 33 -9.44 -6.08 -17.13
C SER A 33 -8.48 -5.20 -16.33
N ILE A 34 -8.52 -5.39 -15.02
CA ILE A 34 -7.57 -4.77 -14.09
C ILE A 34 -6.38 -5.71 -13.95
N HIS A 35 -5.19 -5.19 -14.20
CA HIS A 35 -3.94 -5.92 -14.06
C HIS A 35 -3.17 -5.42 -12.84
N VAL A 36 -2.67 -6.33 -12.02
CA VAL A 36 -1.79 -5.98 -10.89
C VAL A 36 -0.36 -5.89 -11.41
N LEU A 37 0.36 -4.84 -11.04
CA LEU A 37 1.81 -4.76 -11.23
C LEU A 37 2.47 -5.43 -10.00
N PRO A 38 3.04 -6.63 -10.14
CA PRO A 38 3.53 -7.38 -8.98
C PRO A 38 4.76 -6.71 -8.37
N GLY A 39 4.79 -6.68 -7.04
CA GLY A 39 5.96 -6.25 -6.25
C GLY A 39 6.67 -7.45 -5.61
N ASP A 40 6.68 -7.49 -4.29
CA ASP A 40 7.21 -8.59 -3.48
C ASP A 40 6.59 -9.95 -3.86
N PRO A 41 7.36 -11.07 -3.91
CA PRO A 41 6.83 -12.37 -4.32
C PRO A 41 5.71 -12.93 -3.43
N ILE A 42 5.70 -12.62 -2.14
CA ILE A 42 4.72 -13.14 -1.17
C ILE A 42 3.49 -12.22 -1.17
N ALA A 43 3.70 -10.92 -0.95
CA ALA A 43 2.60 -9.97 -0.82
C ALA A 43 1.99 -9.55 -2.17
N GLN A 44 2.68 -9.82 -3.29
CA GLN A 44 2.35 -9.31 -4.63
C GLN A 44 2.19 -7.76 -4.67
N LYS A 45 2.82 -7.08 -3.71
CA LYS A 45 2.78 -5.63 -3.48
C LYS A 45 4.18 -5.11 -3.15
N PHE A 46 4.44 -3.83 -3.33
CA PHE A 46 5.74 -3.24 -3.03
C PHE A 46 5.86 -2.97 -1.52
N PRO A 47 6.90 -3.44 -0.81
CA PRO A 47 7.10 -3.06 0.59
C PRO A 47 7.17 -1.52 0.72
N THR A 48 6.52 -0.95 1.73
CA THR A 48 6.55 0.50 1.99
C THR A 48 7.70 0.83 2.92
N ILE A 49 8.91 0.64 2.38
CA ILE A 49 10.17 0.72 3.11
C ILE A 49 11.15 1.58 2.29
N LEU A 50 11.95 2.40 2.96
CA LEU A 50 12.97 3.25 2.34
C LEU A 50 14.26 3.23 3.18
N ALA A 51 15.42 3.07 2.57
CA ALA A 51 16.69 3.14 3.30
C ALA A 51 16.95 4.57 3.84
N LYS A 52 17.51 4.67 5.05
CA LYS A 52 17.85 5.99 5.65
C LYS A 52 19.11 6.60 5.06
N HIS A 53 20.09 5.74 4.76
CA HIS A 53 21.45 6.14 4.41
C HIS A 53 21.88 5.70 3.00
N GLU A 54 21.01 4.98 2.28
CA GLU A 54 21.27 4.50 0.92
C GLU A 54 20.15 4.94 -0.04
N PRO A 55 20.18 6.17 -0.57
CA PRO A 55 19.06 6.77 -1.30
C PRO A 55 18.58 6.03 -2.55
N GLY A 56 19.31 5.01 -3.03
CA GLY A 56 18.88 4.18 -4.16
C GLY A 56 18.03 2.97 -3.76
N LYS A 57 18.01 2.59 -2.47
CA LYS A 57 17.35 1.38 -1.97
C LYS A 57 15.99 1.70 -1.39
N TRP A 58 14.98 0.97 -1.85
CA TRP A 58 13.58 1.12 -1.46
C TRP A 58 12.86 -0.23 -1.65
N GLY A 59 11.68 -0.37 -1.05
CA GLY A 59 10.87 -1.58 -1.22
C GLY A 59 11.62 -2.85 -0.78
N SER A 60 11.65 -3.86 -1.65
CA SER A 60 12.28 -5.15 -1.36
C SER A 60 13.80 -5.05 -1.13
N ASP A 61 14.48 -4.04 -1.69
CA ASP A 61 15.92 -3.82 -1.45
C ASP A 61 16.24 -3.53 0.03
N CYS A 62 15.22 -3.12 0.79
CA CYS A 62 15.34 -2.76 2.21
C CYS A 62 14.81 -3.84 3.16
N GLN A 63 14.26 -4.97 2.68
CA GLN A 63 13.65 -5.98 3.56
C GLN A 63 14.64 -6.52 4.58
N ASN A 64 15.86 -6.84 4.13
CA ASN A 64 16.93 -7.40 4.96
C ASN A 64 17.82 -6.34 5.63
N MET A 65 17.49 -5.05 5.50
CA MET A 65 18.20 -4.00 6.24
C MET A 65 17.81 -4.03 7.72
N TYR A 66 18.74 -3.61 8.56
CA TYR A 66 18.45 -3.37 9.97
C TYR A 66 17.43 -2.23 10.15
N GLU A 67 16.66 -2.28 11.23
CA GLU A 67 15.60 -1.30 11.51
C GLU A 67 16.15 0.12 11.70
N GLU A 68 17.32 0.23 12.31
CA GLU A 68 18.04 1.49 12.45
C GLU A 68 18.38 2.12 11.10
N ASP A 69 18.54 1.32 10.04
CA ASP A 69 18.98 1.75 8.71
C ASP A 69 17.84 1.95 7.71
N LYS A 70 16.58 1.67 8.08
CA LYS A 70 15.41 1.83 7.20
C LYS A 70 14.24 2.57 7.85
N TRP A 71 13.49 3.29 7.03
CA TRP A 71 12.17 3.82 7.35
C TRP A 71 11.11 2.80 6.96
N ARG A 72 10.19 2.49 7.89
CA ARG A 72 8.97 1.71 7.63
C ARG A 72 7.81 2.31 8.41
N ALA A 73 6.58 1.95 8.02
CA ALA A 73 5.34 2.45 8.62
C ALA A 73 5.22 3.99 8.64
N PHE A 74 6.02 4.69 7.82
CA PHE A 74 6.12 6.15 7.85
C PHE A 74 4.85 6.86 7.33
N LYS A 75 3.97 6.14 6.59
CA LYS A 75 2.66 6.64 6.18
C LYS A 75 1.81 7.08 7.39
N ILE A 76 1.90 6.38 8.52
CA ILE A 76 1.14 6.71 9.75
C ILE A 76 1.46 8.15 10.19
N TYR A 77 2.71 8.57 10.03
CA TYR A 77 3.19 9.88 10.47
C TYR A 77 2.86 11.02 9.49
N LEU A 78 2.15 10.73 8.40
CA LEU A 78 1.48 11.76 7.61
C LEU A 78 0.25 12.31 8.34
N ASP A 79 -0.26 11.56 9.32
CA ASP A 79 -1.15 12.10 10.35
C ASP A 79 -0.32 12.77 11.46
N GLN A 80 -0.48 14.08 11.58
CA GLN A 80 0.25 14.86 12.57
C GLN A 80 -0.13 14.51 14.02
N ALA A 81 -1.36 14.04 14.27
CA ALA A 81 -1.75 13.59 15.60
C ALA A 81 -0.99 12.31 15.98
N GLN A 82 -0.83 11.39 15.03
CA GLN A 82 -0.04 10.18 15.23
C GLN A 82 1.44 10.48 15.42
N LEU A 83 2.00 11.42 14.64
CA LEU A 83 3.39 11.86 14.82
C LEU A 83 3.62 12.48 16.20
N ARG A 84 2.73 13.38 16.66
CA ARG A 84 2.82 13.98 18.00
C ARG A 84 2.76 12.92 19.10
N LYS A 85 1.80 12.00 19.02
CA LYS A 85 1.66 10.88 19.96
C LYS A 85 2.93 10.02 20.00
N ALA A 86 3.54 9.75 18.83
CA ALA A 86 4.79 9.00 18.76
C ALA A 86 5.95 9.74 19.44
N HIS A 87 6.05 11.07 19.28
CA HIS A 87 7.04 11.89 19.99
C HIS A 87 6.82 11.91 21.50
N GLU A 88 5.57 12.07 21.95
CA GLU A 88 5.19 12.04 23.38
C GLU A 88 5.52 10.69 24.02
N CYS A 89 5.33 9.59 23.29
CA CYS A 89 5.68 8.23 23.73
C CYS A 89 7.16 7.87 23.55
N GLY A 90 8.00 8.77 23.01
CA GLY A 90 9.43 8.52 22.82
C GLY A 90 9.74 7.44 21.77
N VAL A 91 8.90 7.31 20.74
CA VAL A 91 9.10 6.36 19.64
C VAL A 91 10.31 6.78 18.81
N SER A 92 11.46 6.14 19.04
CA SER A 92 12.76 6.54 18.48
C SER A 92 12.87 6.41 16.97
N TRP A 93 12.02 5.60 16.33
CA TRP A 93 12.00 5.41 14.88
C TRP A 93 10.97 6.29 14.16
N ALA A 94 10.22 7.12 14.88
CA ALA A 94 9.36 8.11 14.25
C ALA A 94 10.23 9.20 13.58
N PRO A 95 9.80 9.77 12.42
CA PRO A 95 10.44 10.95 11.86
C PRO A 95 10.50 12.07 12.90
N ASP A 96 11.56 12.88 12.87
CA ASP A 96 11.74 14.00 13.81
C ASP A 96 10.73 15.15 13.62
N SER A 97 10.09 15.22 12.45
CA SER A 97 9.22 16.32 12.04
C SER A 97 8.23 15.90 10.97
N ALA A 98 7.14 16.67 10.83
CA ALA A 98 6.16 16.46 9.77
C ALA A 98 6.79 16.62 8.37
N ASP A 99 7.69 17.58 8.21
CA ASP A 99 8.43 17.77 6.95
C ASP A 99 9.32 16.58 6.61
N ARG A 100 9.95 15.97 7.63
CA ARG A 100 10.73 14.74 7.43
C ARG A 100 9.84 13.57 7.02
N ALA A 101 8.67 13.41 7.64
CA ALA A 101 7.70 12.37 7.26
C ALA A 101 7.23 12.56 5.80
N LEU A 102 6.88 13.79 5.41
CA LEU A 102 6.50 14.12 4.03
C LEU A 102 7.64 13.87 3.04
N LYS A 103 8.88 14.20 3.41
CA LYS A 103 10.06 13.92 2.58
C LYS A 103 10.29 12.42 2.37
N ILE A 104 10.21 11.61 3.43
CA ILE A 104 10.34 10.16 3.35
C ILE A 104 9.27 9.58 2.42
N ALA A 105 8.01 9.99 2.58
CA ALA A 105 6.92 9.55 1.72
C ALA A 105 7.13 9.98 0.26
N LYS A 106 7.55 11.23 0.02
CA LYS A 106 7.87 11.75 -1.32
C LYS A 106 9.02 11.00 -1.99
N ASP A 107 10.07 10.64 -1.24
CA ASP A 107 11.21 9.91 -1.77
C ASP A 107 10.82 8.46 -2.13
N TYR A 108 10.09 7.76 -1.25
CA TYR A 108 9.50 6.44 -1.55
C TYR A 108 8.61 6.46 -2.80
N LEU A 109 7.67 7.40 -2.85
CA LEU A 109 6.76 7.57 -3.99
C LEU A 109 7.52 7.91 -5.28
N GLY A 110 8.66 8.61 -5.19
CA GLY A 110 9.52 8.89 -6.33
C GLY A 110 10.12 7.63 -6.93
N HIS A 111 10.64 6.75 -6.07
CA HIS A 111 11.15 5.44 -6.52
C HIS A 111 10.04 4.57 -7.13
N LEU A 112 8.86 4.55 -6.50
CA LEU A 112 7.69 3.85 -7.03
C LEU A 112 7.29 4.37 -8.41
N HIS A 113 7.18 5.69 -8.57
CA HIS A 113 6.88 6.31 -9.87
C HIS A 113 7.90 5.91 -10.94
N ASP A 114 9.19 5.99 -10.63
CA ASP A 114 10.25 5.59 -11.55
C ASP A 114 10.23 4.09 -11.87
N HIS A 115 9.81 3.25 -10.93
CA HIS A 115 9.62 1.83 -11.16
C HIS A 115 8.45 1.58 -12.11
N ILE A 116 7.27 2.16 -11.83
CA ILE A 116 6.07 2.03 -12.68
C ILE A 116 6.40 2.49 -14.10
N ARG A 117 7.01 3.68 -14.25
CA ARG A 117 7.40 4.25 -15.55
C ARG A 117 8.30 3.31 -16.37
N ARG A 118 9.21 2.58 -15.71
CA ARG A 118 10.18 1.69 -16.39
C ARG A 118 9.59 0.33 -16.73
N HIS A 119 8.78 -0.26 -15.84
CA HIS A 119 8.38 -1.65 -15.96
C HIS A 119 6.97 -1.83 -16.52
N LEU A 120 6.06 -0.88 -16.31
CA LEU A 120 4.69 -1.00 -16.79
C LEU A 120 4.58 -1.20 -18.32
N PRO A 121 5.33 -0.47 -19.17
CA PRO A 121 5.27 -0.69 -20.62
C PRO A 121 5.68 -2.11 -21.04
N ALA A 122 6.66 -2.70 -20.34
CA ALA A 122 7.11 -4.06 -20.58
C ALA A 122 6.08 -5.09 -20.09
N SER A 123 5.54 -4.92 -18.88
CA SER A 123 4.47 -5.78 -18.35
C SER A 123 3.22 -5.77 -19.24
N ALA A 124 2.87 -4.62 -19.82
CA ALA A 124 1.76 -4.50 -20.76
C ALA A 124 2.00 -5.27 -22.08
N SER A 125 3.26 -5.39 -22.53
CA SER A 125 3.59 -6.10 -23.77
C SER A 125 3.45 -7.63 -23.66
N THR A 126 3.58 -8.18 -22.45
CA THR A 126 3.48 -9.64 -22.22
C THR A 126 2.03 -10.14 -22.24
N ILE A 127 1.06 -9.26 -22.02
CA ILE A 127 -0.37 -9.59 -22.00
C ILE A 127 -0.95 -9.66 -23.43
N ASP A 128 -0.21 -9.18 -24.43
CA ASP A 128 -0.76 -8.88 -25.74
C ASP A 128 -0.61 -10.06 -26.73
N GLN A 129 -1.66 -10.87 -26.87
CA GLN A 129 -1.85 -11.76 -28.02
C GLN A 129 -2.62 -11.06 -29.18
N PHE A 130 -3.13 -9.82 -28.97
CA PHE A 130 -4.09 -9.17 -29.86
C PHE A 130 -3.82 -7.67 -30.17
N GLU A 131 -2.58 -7.21 -30.01
CA GLU A 131 -2.05 -5.91 -30.48
C GLU A 131 -2.76 -4.62 -29.98
N ILE A 132 -3.03 -4.44 -28.68
CA ILE A 132 -3.34 -3.08 -28.15
C ILE A 132 -2.67 -2.82 -26.78
N ASN A 133 -1.34 -2.92 -26.71
CA ASN A 133 -0.56 -2.29 -25.64
C ASN A 133 -0.64 -0.75 -25.75
N PRO A 134 -1.16 -0.01 -24.74
CA PRO A 134 -1.28 1.46 -24.81
C PRO A 134 0.06 2.20 -24.93
N PHE A 135 1.18 1.50 -24.70
CA PHE A 135 2.54 2.00 -24.83
C PHE A 135 3.23 1.60 -26.15
N SER A 136 2.58 0.87 -27.06
CA SER A 136 3.19 0.42 -28.32
C SER A 136 3.48 1.57 -29.31
N HIS A 137 2.61 2.58 -29.34
CA HIS A 137 2.67 3.69 -30.30
C HIS A 137 2.86 5.07 -29.64
N LYS A 138 2.87 5.12 -28.31
CA LYS A 138 3.05 6.35 -27.53
C LYS A 138 4.15 6.14 -26.50
N SER A 139 5.05 7.12 -26.38
CA SER A 139 5.97 7.14 -25.27
C SER A 139 5.21 7.35 -23.96
N TRP A 140 5.80 6.96 -22.82
CA TRP A 140 5.25 7.24 -21.49
C TRP A 140 4.78 8.69 -21.30
N ARG A 141 5.52 9.66 -21.88
CA ARG A 141 5.22 11.09 -21.76
C ARG A 141 4.00 11.51 -22.58
N ASP A 142 3.78 10.84 -23.71
CA ASP A 142 2.70 11.16 -24.64
C ASP A 142 1.39 10.48 -24.24
N CYS A 143 1.46 9.36 -23.52
CA CYS A 143 0.29 8.69 -22.96
C CYS A 143 -0.49 9.61 -22.00
N LYS A 144 -1.81 9.60 -22.15
CA LYS A 144 -2.74 10.20 -21.20
C LYS A 144 -2.93 9.25 -20.02
N ILE A 145 -2.17 9.48 -18.95
CA ILE A 145 -2.17 8.63 -17.77
C ILE A 145 -2.93 9.31 -16.64
N ASP A 146 -3.84 8.57 -16.01
CA ASP A 146 -4.49 8.98 -14.77
C ASP A 146 -3.96 8.14 -13.61
N PHE A 147 -3.22 8.80 -12.71
CA PHE A 147 -2.76 8.20 -11.47
C PHE A 147 -3.81 8.39 -10.39
N ILE A 148 -4.45 7.29 -9.98
CA ILE A 148 -5.56 7.29 -9.04
C ILE A 148 -5.05 6.76 -7.70
N PHE A 149 -5.04 7.59 -6.67
CA PHE A 149 -4.65 7.18 -5.33
C PHE A 149 -5.88 6.97 -4.45
N SER A 150 -5.94 5.86 -3.74
CA SER A 150 -6.77 5.77 -2.54
C SER A 150 -6.13 6.58 -1.41
N VAL A 151 -6.95 7.03 -0.46
CA VAL A 151 -6.48 7.73 0.75
C VAL A 151 -7.19 7.19 1.99
N PRO A 152 -6.61 7.31 3.19
CA PRO A 152 -7.28 6.91 4.42
C PRO A 152 -8.62 7.64 4.60
N THR A 153 -9.62 6.92 5.11
CA THR A 153 -10.97 7.46 5.40
C THR A 153 -10.93 8.60 6.43
N THR A 154 -9.93 8.56 7.31
CA THR A 154 -9.71 9.52 8.39
C THR A 154 -9.07 10.83 7.92
N TRP A 155 -8.49 10.89 6.71
CA TRP A 155 -7.80 12.09 6.25
C TRP A 155 -8.73 13.22 5.88
N ASP A 156 -8.47 14.40 6.46
CA ASP A 156 -9.16 15.64 6.15
C ASP A 156 -8.68 16.30 4.84
N TRP A 157 -9.27 17.42 4.48
CA TRP A 157 -8.92 18.18 3.28
C TRP A 157 -7.47 18.68 3.27
N GLY A 158 -6.94 19.06 4.43
CA GLY A 158 -5.56 19.53 4.58
C GLY A 158 -4.54 18.42 4.35
N GLN A 159 -4.78 17.25 4.94
CA GLN A 159 -3.96 16.06 4.76
C GLN A 159 -3.98 15.57 3.32
N ARG A 160 -5.16 15.53 2.69
CA ARG A 160 -5.30 15.20 1.26
C ARG A 160 -4.58 16.21 0.36
N ALA A 161 -4.65 17.50 0.68
CA ALA A 161 -3.95 18.53 -0.08
C ALA A 161 -2.42 18.39 0.03
N ALA A 162 -1.90 18.15 1.25
CA ALA A 162 -0.49 17.88 1.48
C ALA A 162 -0.03 16.60 0.78
N PHE A 163 -0.86 15.54 0.81
CA PHE A 163 -0.58 14.30 0.11
C PHE A 163 -0.50 14.50 -1.41
N ARG A 164 -1.45 15.24 -1.99
CA ARG A 164 -1.43 15.58 -3.42
C ARG A 164 -0.16 16.31 -3.82
N ASP A 165 0.32 17.22 -2.98
CA ASP A 165 1.55 17.98 -3.22
C ASP A 165 2.78 17.05 -3.20
N ILE A 166 2.90 16.12 -2.26
CA ILE A 166 4.02 15.17 -2.25
C ILE A 166 3.97 14.20 -3.43
N VAL A 167 2.79 13.73 -3.82
CA VAL A 167 2.60 12.87 -5.00
C VAL A 167 3.07 13.61 -6.26
N LYS A 168 2.70 14.88 -6.41
CA LYS A 168 3.19 15.72 -7.51
C LYS A 168 4.72 15.89 -7.48
N LYS A 169 5.29 16.16 -6.31
CA LYS A 169 6.75 16.31 -6.13
C LYS A 169 7.52 15.00 -6.33
N ALA A 170 6.87 13.85 -6.16
CA ALA A 170 7.41 12.53 -6.45
C ALA A 170 7.49 12.22 -7.96
N GLY A 171 6.86 13.04 -8.81
CA GLY A 171 6.95 12.92 -10.27
C GLY A 171 5.65 12.45 -10.93
N PHE A 172 4.65 12.02 -10.15
CA PHE A 172 3.32 11.78 -10.67
C PHE A 172 2.73 13.09 -11.23
N GLY A 173 2.11 13.06 -12.40
CA GLY A 173 1.58 14.28 -13.02
C GLY A 173 2.66 15.25 -13.53
N ARG A 174 3.93 14.83 -13.64
CA ARG A 174 5.02 15.67 -14.16
C ARG A 174 4.86 15.96 -15.65
N GLU A 175 4.41 14.98 -16.43
CA GLU A 175 4.20 15.14 -17.86
C GLU A 175 2.85 15.83 -18.12
N ARG A 176 2.77 16.61 -19.20
CA ARG A 176 1.58 17.40 -19.55
C ARG A 176 0.30 16.55 -19.65
N ASN A 177 0.46 15.31 -20.09
CA ASN A 177 -0.64 14.36 -20.29
C ASN A 177 -0.89 13.48 -19.07
N HIS A 178 -0.29 13.75 -17.91
CA HIS A 178 -0.51 12.96 -16.70
C HIS A 178 -1.38 13.73 -15.71
N GLN A 179 -2.31 13.04 -15.05
CA GLN A 179 -3.15 13.62 -14.00
C GLN A 179 -3.03 12.83 -12.70
N ILE A 180 -3.14 13.55 -11.58
CA ILE A 180 -3.26 12.96 -10.25
C ILE A 180 -4.71 13.10 -9.82
N ILE A 181 -5.32 11.98 -9.48
CA ILE A 181 -6.67 11.87 -8.95
C ILE A 181 -6.55 11.27 -7.56
N LEU A 182 -6.89 12.04 -6.53
CA LEU A 182 -7.16 11.46 -5.21
C LEU A 182 -8.59 10.93 -5.28
N GLY A 183 -8.71 9.62 -5.45
CA GLY A 183 -9.97 8.94 -5.73
C GLY A 183 -10.78 8.67 -4.47
N LEU A 184 -11.33 7.46 -4.41
CA LEU A 184 -12.07 6.97 -3.26
C LEU A 184 -11.15 6.83 -2.03
N THR A 185 -11.75 6.87 -0.85
CA THR A 185 -11.06 6.39 0.35
C THR A 185 -10.74 4.90 0.24
N GLU A 186 -9.78 4.41 1.03
CA GLU A 186 -9.39 2.99 1.06
C GLU A 186 -10.62 2.07 1.29
N ALA A 187 -11.46 2.39 2.27
CA ALA A 187 -12.66 1.61 2.58
C ALA A 187 -13.75 1.68 1.48
N GLU A 188 -13.91 2.83 0.82
CA GLU A 188 -14.80 2.98 -0.33
C GLU A 188 -14.31 2.19 -1.54
N ALA A 189 -13.00 2.24 -1.83
CA ALA A 189 -12.38 1.49 -2.92
C ALA A 189 -12.56 -0.03 -2.70
N ALA A 190 -12.36 -0.51 -1.48
CA ALA A 190 -12.63 -1.91 -1.10
C ALA A 190 -14.11 -2.29 -1.33
N SER A 191 -15.04 -1.40 -0.97
CA SER A 191 -16.48 -1.63 -1.16
C SER A 191 -16.86 -1.71 -2.63
N VAL A 192 -16.34 -0.80 -3.47
CA VAL A 192 -16.55 -0.85 -4.93
C VAL A 192 -15.97 -2.13 -5.52
N TYR A 193 -14.76 -2.53 -5.10
CA TYR A 193 -14.16 -3.77 -5.58
C TYR A 193 -15.01 -5.00 -5.21
N ALA A 194 -15.53 -5.07 -3.98
CA ALA A 194 -16.41 -6.15 -3.56
C ALA A 194 -17.70 -6.21 -4.40
N LEU A 195 -18.31 -5.06 -4.71
CA LEU A 195 -19.47 -4.97 -5.61
C LEU A 195 -19.15 -5.47 -7.02
N CYS A 196 -17.99 -5.09 -7.57
CA CYS A 196 -17.56 -5.54 -8.90
C CYS A 196 -17.30 -7.05 -8.99
N MET A 197 -16.78 -7.65 -7.91
CA MET A 197 -16.43 -9.08 -7.88
C MET A 197 -17.64 -9.99 -7.63
N ARG A 198 -18.66 -9.53 -6.90
CA ARG A 198 -19.86 -10.34 -6.61
C ARG A 198 -20.97 -10.09 -7.62
N LYS A 199 -20.89 -10.78 -8.75
CA LYS A 199 -21.90 -10.78 -9.82
C LYS A 199 -23.06 -11.75 -9.60
N ASP A 200 -23.12 -12.40 -8.44
CA ASP A 200 -24.11 -13.41 -8.08
C ASP A 200 -25.45 -12.81 -7.57
N GLY A 201 -25.59 -11.48 -7.59
CA GLY A 201 -26.77 -10.79 -7.06
C GLY A 201 -26.76 -10.63 -5.53
N SER A 202 -25.60 -10.81 -4.89
CA SER A 202 -25.42 -10.59 -3.44
C SER A 202 -25.79 -9.18 -2.94
N PHE A 203 -25.84 -8.19 -3.84
CA PHE A 203 -26.05 -6.80 -3.48
C PHE A 203 -27.22 -6.19 -4.26
N SER A 204 -28.03 -5.42 -3.54
CA SER A 204 -29.16 -4.65 -4.03
C SER A 204 -28.96 -3.15 -3.80
N LYS A 205 -29.66 -2.33 -4.58
CA LYS A 205 -29.74 -0.90 -4.32
C LYS A 205 -30.31 -0.65 -2.92
N ASN A 206 -29.73 0.31 -2.21
CA ASN A 206 -29.99 0.68 -0.82
C ASN A 206 -29.47 -0.33 0.22
N ASP A 207 -28.73 -1.37 -0.17
CA ASP A 207 -28.01 -2.19 0.79
C ASP A 207 -26.95 -1.36 1.51
N THR A 208 -26.81 -1.60 2.82
CA THR A 208 -25.73 -1.04 3.63
C THR A 208 -24.65 -2.08 3.83
N ILE A 209 -23.45 -1.77 3.38
CA ILE A 209 -22.26 -2.58 3.49
C ILE A 209 -21.42 -2.06 4.66
N LEU A 210 -21.03 -2.96 5.55
CA LEU A 210 -19.96 -2.72 6.53
C LEU A 210 -18.63 -3.11 5.88
N SER A 211 -17.86 -2.12 5.47
CA SER A 211 -16.47 -2.32 5.04
C SER A 211 -15.56 -2.30 6.26
N ILE A 212 -14.66 -3.28 6.36
CA ILE A 212 -13.66 -3.36 7.43
C ILE A 212 -12.31 -3.59 6.76
N ASP A 213 -11.57 -2.51 6.56
CA ASP A 213 -10.21 -2.56 6.02
C ASP A 213 -9.20 -2.72 7.16
N MET A 214 -8.78 -3.97 7.41
CA MET A 214 -7.80 -4.31 8.45
C MET A 214 -6.39 -4.31 7.86
N GLY A 215 -5.80 -3.12 7.77
CA GLY A 215 -4.50 -2.91 7.16
C GLY A 215 -3.30 -3.27 8.06
N GLY A 216 -2.13 -2.73 7.69
CA GLY A 216 -0.89 -2.94 8.45
C GLY A 216 -0.86 -2.19 9.78
N GLY A 217 -1.25 -0.91 9.78
CA GLY A 217 -1.19 -0.04 10.96
C GLY A 217 -2.53 0.48 11.46
N THR A 218 -3.54 0.49 10.60
CA THR A 218 -4.87 0.99 10.90
C THR A 218 -5.91 -0.04 10.49
N THR A 219 -7.02 -0.04 11.23
CA THR A 219 -8.25 -0.69 10.81
C THR A 219 -9.26 0.39 10.56
N ASP A 220 -9.67 0.54 9.31
CA ASP A 220 -10.61 1.54 8.84
C ASP A 220 -11.95 0.85 8.58
N ILE A 221 -12.93 1.16 9.41
CA ILE A 221 -14.30 0.66 9.24
C ILE A 221 -15.05 1.68 8.36
N ALA A 222 -16.07 1.29 7.58
CA ALA A 222 -16.93 2.23 6.87
C ALA A 222 -18.34 1.66 6.69
N PHE A 223 -19.36 2.49 6.84
CA PHE A 223 -20.72 2.16 6.40
C PHE A 223 -20.96 2.79 5.04
N VAL A 224 -21.25 1.95 4.06
CA VAL A 224 -21.36 2.35 2.65
C VAL A 224 -22.71 1.87 2.10
N GLU A 225 -23.51 2.77 1.55
CA GLU A 225 -24.77 2.45 0.90
C GLU A 225 -24.56 2.24 -0.61
N VAL A 226 -25.21 1.22 -1.17
CA VAL A 226 -25.23 0.98 -2.62
C VAL A 226 -26.27 1.89 -3.27
N GLU A 227 -25.83 2.96 -3.94
CA GLU A 227 -26.75 3.87 -4.64
C GLU A 227 -27.18 3.33 -6.01
N ALA A 228 -26.28 2.63 -6.70
CA ALA A 228 -26.54 2.01 -8.00
C ALA A 228 -25.60 0.81 -8.23
N LEU A 229 -26.09 -0.17 -8.98
CA LEU A 229 -25.30 -1.34 -9.39
C LEU A 229 -24.70 -1.17 -10.80
N GLU A 230 -25.24 -0.27 -11.63
CA GLU A 230 -24.73 -0.02 -12.99
C GLU A 230 -24.88 1.46 -13.38
N PRO A 231 -23.77 2.20 -13.58
CA PRO A 231 -22.45 1.87 -13.05
C PRO A 231 -22.49 1.76 -11.52
N HIS A 232 -21.61 0.97 -10.93
CA HIS A 232 -21.52 0.85 -9.47
C HIS A 232 -21.32 2.25 -8.84
N LYS A 233 -22.24 2.63 -7.96
CA LYS A 233 -22.16 3.86 -7.17
C LYS A 233 -22.43 3.55 -5.73
N ILE A 234 -21.61 4.16 -4.89
CA ILE A 234 -21.70 4.03 -3.45
C ILE A 234 -21.75 5.41 -2.80
N LYS A 235 -22.34 5.45 -1.61
CA LYS A 235 -22.38 6.62 -0.76
C LYS A 235 -21.88 6.26 0.64
N LEU A 236 -20.89 6.99 1.13
CA LEU A 236 -20.47 6.88 2.52
C LEU A 236 -21.58 7.40 3.43
N LEU A 237 -22.13 6.54 4.29
CA LEU A 237 -23.21 6.89 5.22
C LEU A 237 -22.68 7.58 6.47
N GLN A 238 -21.54 7.11 6.96
CA GLN A 238 -20.90 7.66 8.14
C GLN A 238 -19.39 7.64 7.92
N GLN A 239 -18.73 8.77 8.20
CA GLN A 239 -17.28 8.79 8.30
C GLN A 239 -16.89 8.09 9.60
N VAL A 240 -16.03 7.10 9.50
CA VAL A 240 -15.78 6.17 10.59
C VAL A 240 -14.40 6.38 11.19
N LYS A 241 -14.29 5.91 12.43
CA LYS A 241 -13.10 5.90 13.27
C LYS A 241 -12.08 4.90 12.73
N GLY A 242 -10.91 5.39 12.31
CA GLY A 242 -9.72 4.57 12.23
C GLY A 242 -9.26 4.19 13.64
N VAL A 243 -8.92 2.93 13.87
CA VAL A 243 -8.30 2.48 15.12
C VAL A 243 -6.85 2.06 14.83
N ASP A 244 -5.96 2.32 15.79
CA ASP A 244 -4.54 1.93 15.76
C ASP A 244 -4.37 0.41 15.94
N SER A 245 -5.01 -0.38 15.07
CA SER A 245 -5.02 -1.84 15.07
C SER A 245 -4.75 -2.32 13.66
N GLY A 246 -3.88 -3.31 13.51
CA GLY A 246 -3.45 -3.80 12.21
C GLY A 246 -2.43 -4.93 12.36
N SER A 247 -2.05 -5.53 11.24
CA SER A 247 -1.19 -6.73 11.24
C SER A 247 0.22 -6.50 11.81
N MET A 248 0.69 -5.26 11.93
CA MET A 248 1.95 -4.96 12.62
C MET A 248 1.92 -5.30 14.12
N TRP A 249 0.75 -5.34 14.75
CA TRP A 249 0.63 -5.79 16.15
C TRP A 249 0.84 -7.30 16.27
N ILE A 250 0.44 -8.09 15.26
CA ILE A 250 0.74 -9.52 15.17
C ILE A 250 2.27 -9.71 15.07
N ASP A 251 2.94 -8.89 14.25
CA ASP A 251 4.40 -8.92 14.15
C ASP A 251 5.07 -8.59 15.50
N LYS A 252 4.53 -7.60 16.22
CA LYS A 252 5.05 -7.19 17.54
C LYS A 252 4.83 -8.24 18.62
N ASP A 253 3.69 -8.92 18.61
CA ASP A 253 3.42 -9.99 19.57
C ASP A 253 4.29 -11.21 19.27
N PHE A 254 4.52 -11.54 17.99
CA PHE A 254 5.49 -12.57 17.62
C PHE A 254 6.93 -12.19 17.99
N GLU A 255 7.34 -10.94 17.77
CA GLU A 255 8.66 -10.43 18.18
C GLU A 255 8.88 -10.61 19.69
N ARG A 256 7.87 -10.31 20.51
CA ARG A 256 7.92 -10.52 21.97
C ARG A 256 8.00 -12.00 22.33
N PHE A 257 7.13 -12.81 21.74
CA PHE A 257 7.14 -14.26 21.94
C PHE A 257 8.49 -14.88 21.61
N ALA A 258 9.07 -14.56 20.44
CA ALA A 258 10.39 -15.04 20.05
C ALA A 258 11.50 -14.56 20.99
N ALA A 259 11.43 -13.31 21.49
CA ALA A 259 12.42 -12.80 22.43
C ALA A 259 12.38 -13.52 23.78
N ASP A 260 11.20 -13.89 24.25
CA ASP A 260 11.03 -14.63 25.50
C ASP A 260 11.51 -16.08 25.35
N GLU A 261 11.15 -16.75 24.25
CA GLU A 261 11.61 -18.13 23.93
C GLU A 261 13.14 -18.22 23.77
N LEU A 262 13.79 -17.19 23.22
CA LEU A 262 15.24 -17.16 23.03
C LEU A 262 16.05 -16.90 24.31
N GLY A 263 15.39 -16.69 25.46
CA GLY A 263 16.07 -16.46 26.75
C GLY A 263 15.99 -15.02 27.27
N GLY A 264 15.04 -14.22 26.77
CA GLY A 264 14.54 -13.04 27.44
C GLY A 264 14.81 -11.71 26.74
N SER A 265 13.80 -10.83 26.81
CA SER A 265 13.78 -9.49 26.22
C SER A 265 14.82 -8.48 26.75
N GLN A 266 15.70 -8.84 27.68
CA GLN A 266 16.73 -7.91 28.17
C GLN A 266 18.03 -7.92 27.34
N ASN A 267 18.26 -8.97 26.53
CA ASN A 267 19.43 -9.03 25.66
C ASN A 267 19.17 -8.30 24.33
N ALA A 268 19.96 -7.25 24.05
CA ALA A 268 19.83 -6.45 22.83
C ALA A 268 20.03 -7.27 21.54
N GLN A 269 20.93 -8.25 21.54
CA GLN A 269 21.14 -9.14 20.40
C GLN A 269 19.93 -10.05 20.17
N LEU A 270 19.36 -10.63 21.23
CA LEU A 270 18.18 -11.49 21.10
C LEU A 270 16.95 -10.70 20.66
N LYS A 271 16.78 -9.47 21.15
CA LYS A 271 15.76 -8.53 20.66
C LYS A 271 15.89 -8.27 19.15
N ARG A 272 17.11 -8.04 18.67
CA ARG A 272 17.40 -7.86 17.25
C ARG A 272 17.04 -9.11 16.45
N ILE A 273 17.48 -10.29 16.89
CA ILE A 273 17.17 -11.57 16.23
C ILE A 273 15.66 -11.81 16.20
N SER A 274 14.95 -11.58 17.31
CA SER A 274 13.49 -11.76 17.39
C SER A 274 12.75 -10.79 16.48
N HIS A 275 13.27 -9.57 16.36
CA HIS A 275 12.77 -8.60 15.42
C HIS A 275 12.98 -9.05 13.96
N GLU A 276 14.19 -9.50 13.60
CA GLU A 276 14.50 -10.06 12.28
C GLU A 276 13.61 -11.26 11.96
N MET A 277 13.36 -12.15 12.93
CA MET A 277 12.41 -13.25 12.79
C MET A 277 11.00 -12.74 12.48
N SER A 278 10.53 -11.70 13.18
CA SER A 278 9.20 -11.12 12.95
C SER A 278 9.04 -10.43 11.59
N GLN A 279 10.13 -10.01 10.95
CA GLN A 279 10.08 -9.34 9.65
C GLN A 279 10.49 -10.27 8.50
N GLY A 280 11.10 -11.41 8.81
CA GLY A 280 11.60 -12.36 7.82
C GLY A 280 10.48 -13.08 7.07
N ASN A 281 10.77 -13.41 5.81
CA ASN A 281 9.89 -14.18 4.92
C ASN A 281 9.31 -15.46 5.54
N PRO A 282 10.04 -16.24 6.37
CA PRO A 282 9.47 -17.44 6.99
C PRO A 282 8.23 -17.11 7.85
N PHE A 283 8.31 -16.09 8.70
CA PHE A 283 7.19 -15.70 9.55
C PHE A 283 6.12 -14.96 8.75
N GLN A 284 6.50 -14.01 7.89
CA GLN A 284 5.55 -13.26 7.08
C GLN A 284 4.74 -14.18 6.15
N GLY A 285 5.37 -15.19 5.56
CA GLY A 285 4.71 -16.21 4.75
C GLY A 285 3.73 -17.07 5.56
N LYS A 286 4.10 -17.48 6.79
CA LYS A 286 3.18 -18.21 7.67
C LYS A 286 2.04 -17.34 8.18
N LYS A 287 2.30 -16.07 8.49
CA LYS A 287 1.29 -15.12 8.96
C LYS A 287 0.14 -14.97 7.96
N VAL A 288 0.43 -14.93 6.66
CA VAL A 288 -0.61 -14.78 5.62
C VAL A 288 -1.40 -16.06 5.36
N THR A 289 -0.90 -17.22 5.79
CA THR A 289 -1.58 -18.50 5.57
C THR A 289 -2.20 -19.11 6.84
N LEU A 290 -1.91 -18.57 8.02
CA LEU A 290 -2.43 -19.06 9.28
C LEU A 290 -3.95 -18.90 9.33
N GLY A 291 -4.67 -19.99 9.66
CA GLY A 291 -6.13 -20.00 9.74
C GLY A 291 -6.86 -20.35 8.44
N ILE A 292 -6.13 -20.64 7.35
CA ILE A 292 -6.71 -21.25 6.16
C ILE A 292 -6.99 -22.74 6.44
N PRO A 293 -8.22 -23.24 6.27
CA PRO A 293 -8.54 -24.65 6.43
C PRO A 293 -7.60 -25.55 5.60
N ASP A 294 -7.28 -26.74 6.12
CA ASP A 294 -6.44 -27.77 5.47
C ASP A 294 -4.94 -27.46 5.31
N GLN A 295 -4.44 -26.36 5.88
CA GLN A 295 -2.99 -26.16 6.02
C GLN A 295 -2.45 -26.65 7.36
N LEU A 296 -1.28 -27.29 7.35
CA LEU A 296 -0.53 -27.67 8.55
C LEU A 296 -0.20 -26.41 9.37
N ASN A 297 -0.85 -26.27 10.53
CA ASN A 297 -0.64 -25.19 11.50
C ASN A 297 0.68 -25.31 12.28
N MET A 298 1.72 -25.93 11.71
CA MET A 298 3.06 -25.89 12.31
C MET A 298 3.80 -24.63 11.86
N LEU A 299 4.20 -23.84 12.86
CA LEU A 299 5.06 -22.66 12.74
C LEU A 299 6.51 -23.07 13.00
N GLU A 300 7.21 -23.48 11.94
CA GLU A 300 8.67 -23.62 11.97
C GLU A 300 9.30 -22.36 11.42
N ILE A 301 9.79 -21.49 12.33
CA ILE A 301 10.46 -20.24 11.97
C ILE A 301 11.95 -20.38 12.32
N PRO A 302 12.86 -20.35 11.33
CA PRO A 302 14.29 -20.47 11.60
C PRO A 302 14.79 -19.23 12.36
N ILE A 303 15.73 -19.45 13.27
CA ILE A 303 16.48 -18.38 13.92
C ILE A 303 17.55 -17.89 12.93
N PRO A 304 17.58 -16.60 12.57
CA PRO A 304 18.64 -16.02 11.75
C PRO A 304 20.01 -16.34 12.35
N ARG A 305 20.90 -16.95 11.56
CA ARG A 305 22.31 -17.10 11.95
C ARG A 305 23.00 -15.76 11.69
N ASN A 306 23.77 -15.27 12.65
CA ASN A 306 24.53 -14.02 12.50
C ASN A 306 25.37 -14.08 11.20
N GLY A 307 25.00 -13.28 10.19
CA GLY A 307 25.93 -12.80 9.16
C GLY A 307 26.36 -13.76 8.04
N GLU A 308 25.49 -14.60 7.50
CA GLU A 308 25.72 -15.15 6.16
C GLU A 308 24.61 -14.70 5.21
N ASN A 309 24.96 -13.72 4.38
CA ASN A 309 24.26 -13.38 3.13
C ASN A 309 24.31 -14.55 2.15
#